data_AF-A0A2K1E7U2-F1
#
_entry.id   AF-A0A2K1E7U2-F1
#
_cell.length_a   1.000
_cell.length_b   1.000
_cell.length_c   1.000
_cell.angle_alpha   90.00
_cell.angle_beta   90.00
_cell.angle_gamma   90.00
#
_symmetry.space_group_name_H-M   'P 1'
#
loop_
_entity.id
_entity.type
_entity.pdbx_description
1 polymer ?
#
loop_
_entity_poly.entity_id
_entity_poly.type
_entity_poly.pdbx_seq_one_letter_code
_entity_poly.pdbx_strand_id
1 'polypeptide(L)'
;MEKREKEKRDIRLLIALSLFITAMIAGLIQAWILQLYLDAAISGHWAYFSHMFSVQPPASGPDAFCFGRCVADLPFLAGWIGIASFLLGVVVLVHCWWKPKSSDAR
;
A
#
# COMPACT_ATOMS: atom_id res chain seq x y z
N MET A 1 -16.53 -34.19 11.58
CA MET A 1 -16.64 -32.70 11.66
C MET A 1 -15.27 -32.01 11.64
N GLU A 2 -14.22 -32.62 12.18
CA GLU A 2 -12.85 -32.08 12.25
C GLU A 2 -12.25 -31.64 10.89
N LYS A 3 -12.48 -32.39 9.80
CA LYS A 3 -11.94 -32.07 8.47
C LYS A 3 -12.37 -30.70 7.94
N ARG A 4 -13.64 -30.31 8.15
CA ARG A 4 -14.18 -29.00 7.72
C ARG A 4 -13.59 -27.83 8.51
N GLU A 5 -13.04 -28.08 9.69
CA GLU A 5 -12.50 -27.03 10.56
C GLU A 5 -11.05 -26.74 10.25
N LYS A 6 -10.26 -27.77 9.91
CA LYS A 6 -8.91 -27.61 9.35
C LYS A 6 -8.96 -26.83 8.03
N GLU A 7 -9.85 -27.20 7.11
CA GLU A 7 -10.02 -26.52 5.82
C GLU A 7 -10.37 -25.03 5.97
N LYS A 8 -11.27 -24.67 6.90
CA LYS A 8 -11.61 -23.27 7.19
C LYS A 8 -10.42 -22.47 7.76
N ARG A 9 -9.56 -23.09 8.56
CA ARG A 9 -8.35 -22.44 9.10
C ARG A 9 -7.34 -22.17 7.99
N ASP A 10 -7.12 -23.15 7.13
CA ASP A 10 -6.15 -23.05 6.03
C ASP A 10 -6.57 -21.98 5.02
N ILE A 11 -7.87 -21.88 4.72
CA ILE A 11 -8.41 -20.79 3.87
C ILE A 11 -8.17 -19.41 4.51
N ARG A 12 -8.38 -19.26 5.83
CA ARG A 12 -8.14 -17.97 6.50
C ARG A 12 -6.66 -17.59 6.53
N LEU A 13 -5.77 -18.57 6.69
CA LEU A 13 -4.32 -18.37 6.58
C LEU A 13 -3.91 -17.96 5.17
N LEU A 14 -4.49 -18.59 4.14
CA LEU A 14 -4.29 -18.19 2.74
C LEU A 14 -4.77 -16.76 2.48
N ILE A 15 -5.91 -16.35 3.06
CA ILE A 15 -6.41 -14.97 2.97
C ILE A 15 -5.46 -13.99 3.67
N ALA A 16 -4.97 -14.32 4.87
CA ALA A 16 -4.00 -13.46 5.56
C ALA A 16 -2.71 -13.32 4.73
N LEU A 17 -2.21 -14.43 4.17
CA LEU A 17 -1.02 -14.44 3.33
C LEU A 17 -1.21 -13.59 2.06
N SER A 18 -2.35 -13.72 1.38
CA SER A 18 -2.63 -12.91 0.19
C SER A 18 -2.71 -11.42 0.53
N LEU A 19 -3.33 -11.04 1.65
CA LEU A 19 -3.36 -9.67 2.14
C LEU A 19 -1.96 -9.11 2.42
N PHE A 20 -1.05 -9.91 3.00
CA PHE A 20 0.33 -9.51 3.21
C PHE A 20 1.11 -9.35 1.89
N ILE A 21 0.89 -10.25 0.91
CA ILE A 21 1.50 -10.12 -0.42
C ILE A 21 1.00 -8.85 -1.12
N THR A 22 -0.30 -8.59 -1.09
CA THR A 22 -0.88 -7.36 -1.64
C THR A 22 -0.32 -6.11 -0.96
N ALA A 23 -0.19 -6.12 0.37
CA ALA A 23 0.43 -5.04 1.11
C ALA A 23 1.89 -4.80 0.71
N MET A 24 2.66 -5.87 0.53
CA MET A 24 4.05 -5.80 0.08
C MET A 24 4.16 -5.18 -1.32
N ILE A 25 3.35 -5.66 -2.27
CA ILE A 25 3.34 -5.13 -3.65
C ILE A 25 2.93 -3.66 -3.65
N ALA A 26 1.88 -3.29 -2.92
CA ALA A 26 1.44 -1.90 -2.80
C ALA A 26 2.53 -1.00 -2.18
N GLY A 27 3.26 -1.50 -1.19
CA GLY A 27 4.41 -0.82 -0.59
C GLY A 27 5.56 -0.60 -1.59
N LEU A 28 5.89 -1.61 -2.40
CA LEU A 28 6.90 -1.49 -3.46
C LEU A 28 6.51 -0.45 -4.51
N ILE A 29 5.24 -0.44 -4.94
CA ILE A 29 4.71 0.56 -5.86
C ILE A 29 4.82 1.96 -5.24
N GLN A 30 4.42 2.12 -3.97
CA GLN A 30 4.50 3.42 -3.30
C GLN A 30 5.95 3.90 -3.13
N ALA A 31 6.89 3.00 -2.82
CA ALA A 31 8.31 3.33 -2.72
C ALA A 31 8.88 3.78 -4.06
N TRP A 32 8.49 3.12 -5.16
CA TRP A 32 8.88 3.51 -6.51
C TRP A 32 8.32 4.89 -6.91
N ILE A 33 7.04 5.16 -6.61
CA ILE A 33 6.43 6.48 -6.80
C ILE A 33 7.21 7.55 -6.02
N LEU A 34 7.56 7.28 -4.75
CA LEU A 34 8.30 8.20 -3.92
C LEU A 34 9.72 8.46 -4.47
N GLN A 35 10.37 7.44 -5.03
CA GLN A 35 11.68 7.61 -5.67
C GLN A 35 11.58 8.54 -6.88
N LEU A 36 10.58 8.36 -7.75
CA LEU A 36 10.35 9.25 -8.90
C LEU A 36 10.00 10.67 -8.46
N TYR A 37 9.26 10.81 -7.36
CA TYR A 37 8.95 12.11 -6.79
C TYR A 37 10.20 12.84 -6.27
N LEU A 38 11.07 12.14 -5.55
CA LEU A 38 12.33 12.69 -5.06
C LEU A 38 13.26 13.05 -6.20
N ASP A 39 13.33 12.21 -7.24
CA ASP A 39 14.12 12.50 -8.44
C ASP A 39 13.62 13.74 -9.17
N ALA A 40 12.30 13.89 -9.33
CA ALA A 40 11.69 15.09 -9.90
C ALA A 40 11.91 16.33 -9.03
N ALA A 41 11.93 16.18 -7.70
CA ALA A 41 12.20 17.27 -6.77
C ALA A 41 13.66 17.75 -6.81
N ILE A 42 14.62 16.83 -6.98
CA ILE A 42 16.05 17.14 -7.04
C ILE A 42 16.42 17.70 -8.42
N SER A 43 15.92 17.08 -9.49
CA SER A 43 16.23 17.49 -10.88
C SER A 43 15.38 18.65 -11.39
N GLY A 44 14.28 18.98 -10.70
CA GLY A 44 13.32 20.01 -11.13
C GLY A 44 12.41 19.58 -12.29
N HIS A 45 12.47 18.32 -12.74
CA HIS A 45 11.71 17.80 -13.87
C HIS A 45 10.27 17.38 -13.51
N TRP A 46 9.49 18.30 -12.96
CA TRP A 46 8.10 18.05 -12.55
C TRP A 46 7.17 17.67 -13.70
N ALA A 47 7.46 18.10 -14.93
CA ALA A 47 6.63 17.83 -16.10
C ALA A 47 6.49 16.33 -16.39
N TYR A 48 7.57 15.56 -16.23
CA TYR A 48 7.54 14.11 -16.41
C TYR A 48 6.68 13.43 -15.34
N PHE A 49 6.87 13.82 -14.07
CA PHE A 49 6.10 13.29 -12.95
C PHE A 49 4.60 13.61 -13.06
N SER A 50 4.26 14.86 -13.38
CA SER A 50 2.87 15.30 -13.56
C SER A 50 2.17 14.58 -14.69
N HIS A 51 2.87 14.31 -15.79
CA HIS A 51 2.31 13.58 -16.92
C HIS A 51 2.13 12.08 -16.61
N MET A 52 3.09 11.47 -15.90
CA MET A 52 3.06 10.03 -15.59
C MET A 52 1.94 9.66 -14.61
N PHE A 53 1.69 10.50 -13.62
CA PHE A 53 0.68 10.26 -12.58
C PHE A 53 -0.59 11.09 -12.74
N SER A 54 -0.72 11.84 -13.84
CA SER A 54 -1.84 12.76 -14.10
C SER A 54 -2.13 13.71 -12.94
N VAL A 55 -1.08 14.16 -12.24
CA VAL A 55 -1.17 15.10 -11.12
C VAL A 55 -0.92 16.53 -11.61
N GLN A 56 -1.45 17.53 -10.90
CA GLN A 56 -1.19 18.92 -11.27
C GLN A 56 0.29 19.26 -11.10
N PRO A 57 0.93 19.86 -12.12
CA PRO A 57 2.29 20.36 -11.98
C PRO A 57 2.31 21.55 -11.01
N PRO A 58 3.44 21.80 -10.32
CA PRO A 58 3.51 22.82 -9.28
C PRO A 58 3.32 24.27 -9.76
N ALA A 59 3.44 24.52 -11.07
CA ALA A 59 3.18 25.81 -11.69
C ALA A 59 2.51 25.62 -13.06
N SER A 60 1.17 25.50 -13.09
CA SER A 60 0.40 25.56 -14.35
C SER A 60 -0.49 26.80 -14.37
N GLY A 61 -0.09 27.80 -15.15
CA GLY A 61 -0.85 29.02 -15.43
C GLY A 61 0.05 30.24 -15.66
N PRO A 62 -0.41 31.28 -16.39
CA PRO A 62 0.36 32.49 -16.67
C PRO A 62 0.72 33.32 -15.42
N ASP A 63 0.10 33.04 -14.27
CA ASP A 63 0.28 33.76 -13.00
C ASP A 63 0.95 32.94 -11.88
N ALA A 64 1.50 31.75 -12.19
CA ALA A 64 2.05 30.85 -11.17
C ALA A 64 3.49 31.21 -10.74
N PHE A 65 3.65 32.32 -10.02
CA PHE A 65 4.89 32.61 -9.28
C PHE A 65 4.92 31.76 -7.99
N CYS A 66 5.71 30.69 -7.98
CA CYS A 66 5.98 29.87 -6.80
C CYS A 66 6.88 30.59 -5.79
N PHE A 67 6.32 31.30 -4.81
CA PHE A 67 7.08 31.91 -3.69
C PHE A 67 7.41 30.92 -2.55
N GLY A 68 7.74 29.67 -2.86
CA GLY A 68 8.18 28.71 -1.83
C GLY A 68 8.09 27.24 -2.21
N ARG A 69 6.91 26.62 -2.05
CA ARG A 69 6.71 25.18 -2.22
C ARG A 69 6.27 24.85 -3.65
N CYS A 70 7.25 24.60 -4.53
CA CYS A 70 6.99 24.23 -5.92
C CYS A 70 7.16 22.70 -6.08
N VAL A 71 6.16 21.95 -5.61
CA VAL A 71 6.12 20.48 -5.60
C VAL A 71 4.77 20.00 -6.12
N ALA A 72 4.76 18.97 -6.96
CA ALA A 72 3.52 18.32 -7.38
C ALA A 72 2.86 17.59 -6.18
N ASP A 73 1.56 17.32 -6.29
CA ASP A 73 0.86 16.47 -5.33
C ASP A 73 1.36 15.02 -5.44
N LEU A 74 1.64 14.41 -4.28
CA LEU A 74 2.14 13.04 -4.22
C LEU A 74 0.96 12.04 -4.22
N PRO A 75 0.84 11.14 -5.20
CA PRO A 75 -0.22 10.13 -5.21
C PRO A 75 0.07 9.07 -4.14
N PHE A 76 -0.62 9.17 -3.00
CA PHE A 76 -0.44 8.27 -1.85
C PHE A 76 -1.43 7.09 -1.78
N LEU A 77 -2.21 6.90 -2.85
CA LEU A 77 -3.28 5.90 -2.88
C LEU A 77 -2.74 4.47 -2.71
N ALA A 78 -1.61 4.14 -3.34
CA ALA A 78 -0.96 2.84 -3.18
C ALA A 78 -0.49 2.60 -1.75
N GLY A 79 0.04 3.64 -1.09
CA GLY A 79 0.39 3.62 0.33
C GLY A 79 -0.81 3.29 1.23
N TRP A 80 -1.95 3.95 1.01
CA TRP A 80 -3.18 3.66 1.77
C TRP A 80 -3.69 2.23 1.57
N ILE A 81 -3.67 1.73 0.33
CA ILE A 81 -4.05 0.35 0.02
C ILE A 81 -3.11 -0.64 0.73
N GLY A 82 -1.80 -0.35 0.73
CA GLY A 82 -0.80 -1.16 1.42
C GLY A 82 -1.06 -1.24 2.92
N ILE A 83 -1.26 -0.10 3.58
CA ILE A 83 -1.53 -0.02 5.02
C ILE A 83 -2.83 -0.75 5.37
N ALA A 84 -3.92 -0.50 4.64
CA ALA A 84 -5.21 -1.13 4.88
C ALA A 84 -5.12 -2.66 4.74
N SER A 85 -4.44 -3.13 3.69
CA SER A 85 -4.25 -4.56 3.42
C SER A 85 -3.39 -5.24 4.50
N PHE A 86 -2.33 -4.56 4.95
CA PHE A 86 -1.48 -5.05 6.04
C PHE A 86 -2.26 -5.18 7.35
N LEU A 87 -3.01 -4.14 7.74
CA LEU A 87 -3.81 -4.15 8.97
C LEU A 87 -4.88 -5.25 8.92
N LEU A 88 -5.57 -5.41 7.78
CA LEU A 88 -6.53 -6.50 7.60
C LEU A 88 -5.85 -7.87 7.69
N GLY A 89 -4.69 -8.04 7.09
CA GLY A 89 -3.89 -9.27 7.18
C GLY A 89 -3.54 -9.62 8.62
N VAL A 90 -3.09 -8.65 9.41
CA VAL A 90 -2.81 -8.81 10.84
C VAL A 90 -4.06 -9.18 11.62
N VAL A 91 -5.20 -8.51 11.39
CA VAL A 91 -6.47 -8.82 12.07
C VAL A 91 -6.91 -10.26 11.78
N VAL A 92 -6.82 -10.70 10.52
CA VAL A 92 -7.17 -12.08 10.14
C VAL A 92 -6.22 -13.09 10.79
N LEU A 93 -4.91 -12.79 10.81
CA LEU A 93 -3.91 -13.64 11.45
C LEU A 93 -4.14 -13.77 12.96
N VAL A 94 -4.36 -12.65 13.66
CA VAL A 94 -4.66 -12.61 15.10
C VAL A 94 -5.95 -13.36 15.39
N HIS A 95 -6.99 -13.18 14.57
CA HIS A 95 -8.25 -13.93 14.72
C HIS A 95 -8.06 -15.44 14.51
N CYS A 96 -7.17 -15.86 13.61
CA CYS A 96 -6.79 -17.27 13.45
C CYS A 96 -6.06 -17.82 14.68
N TRP A 97 -5.20 -17.02 15.31
CA TRP A 97 -4.48 -17.40 16.52
C TRP A 97 -5.35 -17.43 17.77
N TRP A 98 -6.33 -16.54 17.91
CA TRP A 98 -7.20 -16.46 19.09
C TRP A 98 -8.30 -17.54 19.15
N LYS A 99 -8.58 -18.22 18.03
CA LYS A 99 -9.33 -19.48 18.00
C LYS A 99 -8.39 -20.67 17.76
N PRO A 100 -7.47 -21.01 18.70
CA PRO A 100 -6.87 -22.32 18.65
C PRO A 100 -8.01 -23.29 19.01
N LYS A 101 -8.53 -24.02 18.03
CA LYS A 101 -9.28 -25.22 18.38
C LYS A 101 -8.26 -26.19 18.95
N SER A 102 -8.09 -26.15 20.26
CA SER A 102 -7.37 -27.15 21.04
C SER A 102 -8.10 -28.49 20.88
N SER A 103 -7.82 -29.20 19.80
CA SER A 103 -7.92 -30.66 19.75
C SER A 103 -6.59 -31.24 19.26
N ASP A 104 -5.50 -30.65 19.75
CA ASP A 104 -4.15 -31.22 19.67
C ASP A 104 -3.50 -31.20 21.06
N ALA A 105 -4.32 -31.42 22.08
CA ALA A 105 -3.87 -31.85 23.39
C ALA A 105 -3.96 -33.37 23.45
N ARG A 106 -3.04 -34.01 22.71
CA ARG A 106 -2.59 -35.40 22.87
C ARG A 106 -3.60 -36.54 22.61
#